data_AF-A0A6P2FQ18-F1
#
_entry.id   AF-A0A6P2FQ18-F1
#
_cell.length_a   1.000
_cell.length_b   1.000
_cell.length_c   1.000
_cell.angle_alpha   90.00
_cell.angle_beta   90.00
_cell.angle_gamma   90.00
#
_symmetry.space_group_name_H-M   'P 1'
#
loop_
_entity.id
_entity.type
_entity.pdbx_description
1 polymer ?
#
loop_
_entity_poly.entity_id
_entity_poly.type
_entity_poly.pdbx_seq_one_letter_code
_entity_poly.pdbx_strand_id
1 'polypeptide(L)'
;MTAQLAHSLDLYLASVERTPSCTGSDGSLAFEAGEDLQVHAAMVPGGRVELFAGAGYVRAELLQALAEADEDDDLDEDAPRHVQDIVARWTGGGAHWSVDVHRQTGLLTLSMLFPAVPDDPGEWPGVLEAFTRTCASWAVRLHPEPPDPRPDTHPGLAEIGSGAFLRC
;
A
#
# COMPACT_ATOMS: atom_id res chain seq x y z
N MET A 1 -7.75 16.87 -9.10
CA MET A 1 -8.36 15.81 -8.27
C MET A 1 -7.53 15.52 -7.03
N THR A 2 -6.21 15.30 -7.14
CA THR A 2 -5.29 15.20 -5.99
C THR A 2 -5.37 16.39 -5.03
N ALA A 3 -5.62 17.61 -5.53
CA ALA A 3 -5.81 18.80 -4.69
C ALA A 3 -7.03 18.72 -3.75
N GLN A 4 -8.12 18.06 -4.16
CA GLN A 4 -9.30 17.87 -3.31
C GLN A 4 -9.00 16.87 -2.18
N LEU A 5 -8.34 15.76 -2.54
CA LEU A 5 -7.86 14.77 -1.57
C LEU A 5 -6.90 15.41 -0.56
N ALA A 6 -5.90 16.16 -1.03
CA ALA A 6 -4.95 16.89 -0.19
C ALA A 6 -5.66 17.86 0.75
N HIS A 7 -6.58 18.67 0.22
CA HIS A 7 -7.32 19.61 1.03
C HIS A 7 -8.15 18.94 2.14
N SER A 8 -8.92 17.90 1.80
CA SER A 8 -9.73 17.17 2.78
C SER A 8 -8.86 16.48 3.85
N LEU A 9 -7.78 15.83 3.42
CA LEU A 9 -6.83 15.16 4.31
C LEU A 9 -6.11 16.16 5.24
N ASP A 10 -5.62 17.28 4.71
CA ASP A 10 -4.92 18.29 5.50
C ASP A 10 -5.83 18.98 6.52
N LEU A 11 -7.12 19.17 6.20
CA LEU A 11 -8.11 19.64 7.17
C LEU A 11 -8.26 18.66 8.34
N TYR A 12 -8.32 17.36 8.04
CA TYR A 12 -8.35 16.33 9.07
C TYR A 12 -7.05 16.31 9.89
N LEU A 13 -5.88 16.28 9.25
CA LEU A 13 -4.59 16.24 9.94
C LEU A 13 -4.41 17.46 10.86
N ALA A 14 -4.82 18.65 10.41
CA ALA A 14 -4.83 19.85 11.23
C ALA A 14 -5.77 19.72 12.45
N SER A 15 -6.94 19.09 12.28
CA SER A 15 -7.90 18.88 13.38
C SER A 15 -7.38 17.97 14.50
N VAL A 16 -6.40 17.11 14.19
CA VAL A 16 -5.73 16.22 15.15
C VAL A 16 -4.29 16.65 15.47
N GLU A 17 -3.94 17.91 15.18
CA GLU A 17 -2.62 18.51 15.46
C GLU A 17 -1.44 17.76 14.82
N ARG A 18 -1.65 17.17 13.63
CA ARG A 18 -0.62 16.47 12.85
C ARG A 18 -0.07 17.36 11.74
N THR A 19 1.12 17.01 11.26
CA THR A 19 1.75 17.65 10.10
C THR A 19 0.88 17.44 8.84
N PRO A 20 0.80 18.44 7.94
CA PRO A 20 0.13 18.27 6.67
C PRO A 20 0.76 17.18 5.82
N SER A 21 -0.02 16.65 4.89
CA SER A 21 0.48 15.70 3.91
C SER A 21 1.51 16.34 2.98
N CYS A 22 2.45 15.54 2.49
CA CYS A 22 3.43 15.98 1.49
C CYS A 22 3.25 15.20 0.19
N THR A 23 3.46 15.86 -0.95
CA THR A 23 3.35 15.19 -2.25
C THR A 23 4.61 14.36 -2.51
N GLY A 24 4.42 13.05 -2.71
CA GLY A 24 5.47 12.11 -3.12
C GLY A 24 5.91 12.32 -4.57
N SER A 25 7.02 11.70 -4.94
CA SER A 25 7.58 11.73 -6.30
C SER A 25 6.65 11.10 -7.35
N ASP A 26 5.70 10.29 -6.91
CA ASP A 26 4.67 9.60 -7.67
C ASP A 26 3.34 10.37 -7.77
N GLY A 27 3.25 11.54 -7.14
CA GLY A 27 2.01 12.31 -7.03
C GLY A 27 1.02 11.78 -6.00
N SER A 28 1.38 10.78 -5.19
CA SER A 28 0.66 10.41 -3.98
C SER A 28 0.87 11.45 -2.88
N LEU A 29 0.04 11.40 -1.84
CA LEU A 29 0.18 12.20 -0.63
C LEU A 29 0.67 11.31 0.49
N ALA A 30 1.85 11.59 1.03
CA ALA A 30 2.41 10.88 2.16
C ALA A 30 2.14 11.62 3.48
N PHE A 31 1.79 10.90 4.52
CA PHE A 31 1.56 11.41 5.87
C PHE A 31 1.79 10.32 6.93
N GLU A 32 2.01 10.71 8.17
CA GLU A 32 2.16 9.77 9.28
C GLU A 32 0.80 9.48 9.93
N ALA A 33 0.44 8.19 10.00
CA ALA A 33 -0.75 7.71 10.69
C ALA A 33 -0.35 6.91 11.94
N GLY A 34 -0.07 7.61 13.04
CA GLY A 34 0.32 6.99 14.32
C GLY A 34 1.77 7.31 14.70
N GLU A 35 2.44 6.36 15.37
CA GLU A 35 3.82 6.55 15.85
C GLU A 35 4.87 6.18 14.80
N ASP A 36 4.63 5.18 13.93
CA ASP A 36 5.65 4.70 12.97
C ASP A 36 5.09 4.23 11.61
N LEU A 37 3.82 4.52 11.29
CA LEU A 37 3.22 4.10 10.02
C LEU A 37 3.13 5.27 9.04
N GLN A 38 3.97 5.25 8.01
CA GLN A 38 3.82 6.14 6.87
C GLN A 38 2.72 5.59 5.94
N VAL A 39 1.71 6.43 5.69
CA VAL A 39 0.58 6.12 4.80
C VAL A 39 0.66 7.03 3.59
N HIS A 40 0.35 6.45 2.44
CA HIS A 40 0.22 7.15 1.18
C HIS A 40 -1.23 7.15 0.74
N ALA A 41 -1.69 8.26 0.18
CA ALA A 41 -3.02 8.42 -0.39
C ALA A 41 -2.95 8.85 -1.85
N ALA A 42 -3.71 8.22 -2.72
CA ALA A 42 -3.80 8.58 -4.13
C ALA A 42 -5.24 8.54 -4.64
N MET A 43 -5.51 9.39 -5.64
CA MET A 43 -6.74 9.29 -6.44
C MET A 43 -6.49 8.29 -7.56
N VAL A 44 -7.37 7.30 -7.71
CA VAL A 44 -7.31 6.33 -8.81
C VAL A 44 -8.42 6.58 -9.84
N PRO A 45 -8.34 5.99 -11.05
CA PRO A 45 -9.41 6.09 -12.05
C PRO A 45 -10.79 5.71 -11.49
N GLY A 46 -11.81 6.48 -11.90
CA GLY A 46 -13.17 6.34 -11.40
C GLY A 46 -13.49 7.15 -10.15
N GLY A 47 -12.57 8.04 -9.71
CA GLY A 47 -12.82 8.96 -8.59
C GLY A 47 -12.68 8.32 -7.20
N ARG A 48 -12.17 7.09 -7.16
CA ARG A 48 -11.92 6.35 -5.92
C ARG A 48 -10.62 6.84 -5.27
N VAL A 49 -10.51 6.61 -3.97
CA VAL A 49 -9.31 6.90 -3.19
C VAL A 49 -8.67 5.58 -2.80
N GLU A 50 -7.35 5.53 -2.94
CA GLU A 50 -6.52 4.46 -2.42
C GLU A 50 -5.71 4.99 -1.23
N LEU A 51 -5.72 4.24 -0.14
CA LEU A 51 -4.70 4.32 0.91
C LEU A 51 -3.80 3.11 0.81
N PHE A 52 -2.49 3.33 0.90
CA PHE A 52 -1.52 2.24 0.89
C PHE A 52 -0.36 2.51 1.83
N ALA A 53 0.18 1.43 2.42
CA ALA A 53 1.30 1.50 3.33
C ALA A 53 2.09 0.18 3.31
N GLY A 54 3.40 0.27 3.54
CA GLY A 54 4.22 -0.90 3.85
C GLY A 54 3.85 -1.42 5.25
N ALA A 55 3.39 -2.66 5.34
CA ALA A 55 3.00 -3.28 6.61
C ALA A 55 4.15 -4.08 7.26
N GLY A 56 5.24 -4.33 6.52
CA GLY A 56 6.40 -5.09 6.96
C GLY A 56 6.91 -6.02 5.86
N TYR A 57 7.88 -6.85 6.18
CA TYR A 57 8.53 -7.74 5.23
C TYR A 57 8.09 -9.19 5.41
N VAL A 58 7.85 -9.89 4.30
CA VAL A 58 7.62 -11.33 4.32
C VAL A 58 8.92 -12.10 4.55
N ARG A 59 8.76 -13.32 5.05
CA ARG A 59 9.85 -14.27 5.22
C ARG A 59 10.46 -14.70 3.89
N ALA A 60 11.77 -15.01 3.92
CA ALA A 60 12.50 -15.53 2.76
C ALA A 60 11.86 -16.80 2.16
N GLU A 61 11.29 -17.68 3.00
CA GLU A 61 10.64 -18.91 2.53
C GLU A 61 9.34 -18.61 1.77
N LEU A 62 8.58 -17.61 2.20
CA LEU A 62 7.37 -17.18 1.48
C LEU A 62 7.76 -16.50 0.16
N LEU A 63 8.83 -15.70 0.13
CA LEU A 63 9.35 -15.12 -1.12
C LEU A 63 9.81 -16.19 -2.10
N GLN A 64 10.48 -17.22 -1.60
CA GLN A 64 10.92 -18.33 -2.41
C GLN A 64 9.74 -19.09 -3.00
N ALA A 65 8.72 -19.41 -2.18
CA ALA A 65 7.51 -20.06 -2.66
C ALA A 65 6.75 -19.22 -3.72
N LEU A 66 6.70 -17.90 -3.56
CA LEU A 66 6.11 -17.00 -4.55
C LEU A 66 6.92 -16.97 -5.86
N ALA A 67 8.25 -17.00 -5.78
CA ALA A 67 9.12 -17.04 -6.95
C ALA A 67 9.04 -18.37 -7.70
N GLU A 68 9.01 -19.50 -6.99
CA GLU A 68 8.93 -20.85 -7.56
C GLU A 68 7.56 -21.11 -8.21
N ALA A 69 6.47 -20.60 -7.62
CA ALA A 69 5.13 -20.72 -8.21
C ALA A 69 4.98 -20.00 -9.56
N ASP A 70 5.86 -19.03 -9.87
CA ASP A 70 5.89 -18.29 -11.13
C ASP A 70 6.71 -19.03 -12.21
N GLU A 71 7.68 -19.84 -11.79
CA GLU A 71 8.53 -20.63 -12.69
C GLU A 71 7.82 -21.89 -13.22
N ASP A 72 6.81 -22.39 -12.50
CA ASP A 72 5.98 -23.55 -12.87
C ASP A 72 4.77 -23.20 -13.75
N ASP A 73 4.53 -21.91 -14.02
CA ASP A 73 3.48 -21.47 -14.94
C ASP A 73 4.09 -21.39 -16.36
N ASP A 74 3.96 -22.47 -17.13
CA ASP A 74 4.24 -22.49 -18.58
C ASP A 74 3.31 -21.46 -19.27
N LEU A 75 3.75 -20.20 -19.31
CA LEU A 75 2.93 -19.01 -19.55
C LEU A 75 2.07 -19.05 -20.82
N ASP A 76 0.76 -18.85 -20.63
CA ASP A 76 -0.11 -18.22 -21.62
C ASP A 76 0.23 -16.71 -21.63
N GLU A 77 0.85 -16.20 -22.69
CA GLU A 77 1.35 -14.81 -22.81
C GLU A 77 0.27 -13.73 -22.61
N ASP A 78 -1.00 -14.12 -22.62
CA ASP A 78 -2.18 -13.25 -22.51
C ASP A 78 -2.65 -13.00 -21.06
N ALA A 79 -2.08 -13.66 -20.05
CA ALA A 79 -2.42 -13.37 -18.66
C ALA A 79 -1.81 -12.02 -18.22
N PRO A 80 -2.60 -11.07 -17.66
CA PRO A 80 -2.07 -9.77 -17.26
C PRO A 80 -1.02 -9.92 -16.14
N ARG A 81 0.20 -9.42 -16.41
CA ARG A 81 1.37 -9.43 -15.51
C ARG A 81 1.16 -8.81 -14.11
N HIS A 82 -0.03 -8.28 -13.82
CA HIS A 82 -0.39 -7.52 -12.62
C HIS A 82 -1.09 -8.38 -11.54
N VAL A 83 -1.24 -9.68 -11.78
CA VAL A 83 -1.87 -10.64 -10.84
C VAL A 83 -0.82 -11.37 -9.98
N GLN A 84 0.45 -11.30 -10.37
CA GLN A 84 1.53 -12.16 -9.87
C GLN A 84 2.04 -11.83 -8.45
N ASP A 85 1.73 -10.65 -7.91
CA ASP A 85 2.25 -10.17 -6.61
C ASP A 85 1.18 -10.01 -5.53
N ILE A 86 -0.08 -10.31 -5.86
CA ILE A 86 -1.22 -10.13 -4.96
C ILE A 86 -1.45 -11.40 -4.15
N VAL A 87 -1.17 -11.32 -2.85
CA VAL A 87 -1.31 -12.42 -1.91
C VAL A 87 -2.77 -12.58 -1.48
N ALA A 88 -3.53 -11.49 -1.41
CA ALA A 88 -4.94 -11.53 -1.04
C ALA A 88 -5.73 -10.34 -1.59
N ARG A 89 -7.01 -10.59 -1.90
CA ARG A 89 -8.02 -9.55 -2.16
C ARG A 89 -9.30 -9.88 -1.41
N TRP A 90 -9.93 -8.87 -0.84
CA TRP A 90 -11.25 -9.02 -0.22
C TRP A 90 -12.04 -7.72 -0.24
N THR A 91 -13.34 -7.83 0.03
CA THR A 91 -14.22 -6.66 0.22
C THR A 91 -14.70 -6.67 1.66
N GLY A 92 -14.64 -5.52 2.33
CA GLY A 92 -15.03 -5.39 3.72
C GLY A 92 -15.12 -3.94 4.15
N GLY A 93 -16.12 -3.61 4.96
CA GLY A 93 -16.31 -2.24 5.48
C GLY A 93 -16.56 -1.19 4.40
N GLY A 94 -17.12 -1.56 3.26
CA GLY A 94 -17.36 -0.64 2.12
C GLY A 94 -16.12 -0.34 1.27
N ALA A 95 -15.01 -1.02 1.51
CA ALA A 95 -13.78 -0.89 0.75
C ALA A 95 -13.35 -2.21 0.10
N HIS A 96 -12.58 -2.10 -0.98
CA HIS A 96 -11.81 -3.19 -1.54
C HIS A 96 -10.40 -3.15 -0.95
N TRP A 97 -9.90 -4.31 -0.56
CA TRP A 97 -8.60 -4.43 0.06
C TRP A 97 -7.74 -5.35 -0.80
N SER A 98 -6.45 -5.03 -0.87
CA SER A 98 -5.45 -5.93 -1.41
C SER A 98 -4.21 -5.97 -0.53
N VAL A 99 -3.53 -7.10 -0.61
CA VAL A 99 -2.19 -7.28 -0.07
C VAL A 99 -1.30 -7.71 -1.20
N ASP A 100 -0.21 -6.97 -1.36
CA ASP A 100 0.75 -7.08 -2.43
C ASP A 100 2.14 -7.31 -1.83
N VAL A 101 2.98 -8.13 -2.47
CA VAL A 101 4.36 -8.36 -2.01
C VAL A 101 5.33 -7.93 -3.11
N HIS A 102 6.19 -6.97 -2.79
CA HIS A 102 7.29 -6.59 -3.66
C HIS A 102 8.39 -7.65 -3.60
N ARG A 103 8.43 -8.54 -4.59
CA ARG A 103 9.30 -9.74 -4.61
C ARG A 103 10.78 -9.46 -4.37
N GLN A 104 11.31 -8.32 -4.83
CA GLN A 104 12.74 -8.02 -4.69
C GLN A 104 13.12 -7.66 -3.25
N THR A 105 12.23 -6.97 -2.54
CA THR A 105 12.52 -6.47 -1.18
C THR A 105 11.81 -7.27 -0.11
N GLY A 106 10.83 -8.09 -0.47
CA GLY A 106 9.94 -8.74 0.47
C GLY A 106 8.92 -7.81 1.11
N LEU A 107 8.84 -6.55 0.70
CA LEU A 107 7.94 -5.60 1.32
C LEU A 107 6.50 -5.99 1.01
N LEU A 108 5.71 -6.23 2.05
CA LEU A 108 4.28 -6.41 1.95
C LEU A 108 3.60 -5.04 2.07
N THR A 109 2.83 -4.70 1.06
CA THR A 109 2.00 -3.50 1.01
C THR A 109 0.55 -3.87 1.20
N LEU A 110 -0.12 -3.13 2.09
CA LEU A 110 -1.57 -3.18 2.24
C LEU A 110 -2.17 -1.99 1.51
N SER A 111 -3.13 -2.25 0.62
CA SER A 111 -3.93 -1.22 -0.05
C SER A 111 -5.40 -1.33 0.34
N MET A 112 -6.04 -0.17 0.47
CA MET A 112 -7.47 -0.01 0.72
C MET A 112 -8.06 0.99 -0.27
N LEU A 113 -9.00 0.53 -1.09
CA LEU A 113 -9.69 1.31 -2.10
C LEU A 113 -11.14 1.57 -1.70
N PHE A 114 -11.54 2.84 -1.65
CA PHE A 114 -12.89 3.26 -1.25
C PHE A 114 -13.45 4.34 -2.20
N PRO A 115 -14.78 4.51 -2.26
CA PRO A 115 -15.45 5.02 -3.45
C PRO A 115 -15.27 6.52 -3.72
N ALA A 116 -14.99 7.34 -2.70
CA ALA A 116 -14.85 8.79 -2.86
C ALA A 116 -14.00 9.39 -1.74
N VAL A 117 -13.46 10.59 -1.99
CA VAL A 117 -12.84 11.42 -0.95
C VAL A 117 -13.89 11.72 0.12
N PRO A 118 -13.56 11.59 1.42
CA PRO A 118 -14.49 12.00 2.47
C PRO A 118 -14.80 13.49 2.36
N ASP A 119 -16.09 13.83 2.26
CA ASP A 119 -16.57 15.20 2.14
C ASP A 119 -16.53 15.93 3.49
N ASP A 120 -16.74 15.19 4.59
CA ASP A 120 -16.63 15.66 5.97
C ASP A 120 -15.27 15.21 6.56
N PRO A 121 -14.44 16.14 7.08
CA PRO A 121 -13.23 15.79 7.82
C PRO A 121 -13.47 14.81 8.99
N GLY A 122 -14.67 14.77 9.55
CA GLY A 122 -15.08 13.84 10.61
C GLY A 122 -15.17 12.37 10.18
N GLU A 123 -15.13 12.05 8.89
CA GLU A 123 -15.15 10.68 8.37
C GLU A 123 -13.76 10.03 8.29
N TRP A 124 -12.70 10.84 8.14
CA TRP A 124 -11.32 10.37 8.11
C TRP A 124 -10.90 9.50 9.30
N PRO A 125 -11.26 9.82 10.57
CA PRO A 125 -10.97 8.96 11.71
C PRO A 125 -11.41 7.50 11.49
N GLY A 126 -12.62 7.27 10.97
CA GLY A 126 -13.13 5.91 10.75
C GLY A 126 -12.39 5.17 9.64
N VAL A 127 -12.07 5.88 8.55
CA VAL A 127 -11.29 5.33 7.43
C VAL A 127 -9.87 4.95 7.90
N LEU A 128 -9.19 5.86 8.59
CA LEU A 128 -7.83 5.65 9.06
C LEU A 128 -7.75 4.65 10.21
N GLU A 129 -8.73 4.59 11.11
CA GLU A 129 -8.81 3.55 12.13
C GLU A 129 -8.94 2.16 11.48
N ALA A 130 -9.81 2.02 10.48
CA ALA A 130 -9.97 0.76 9.76
C ALA A 130 -8.67 0.35 9.06
N PHE A 131 -8.01 1.30 8.39
CA PHE A 131 -6.74 1.08 7.69
C PHE A 131 -5.61 0.70 8.65
N THR A 132 -5.32 1.54 9.64
CA THR A 132 -4.25 1.34 10.63
C THR A 132 -4.44 0.05 11.44
N ARG A 133 -5.66 -0.28 11.86
CA ARG A 133 -5.96 -1.54 12.54
C ARG A 133 -5.67 -2.74 11.65
N THR A 134 -5.97 -2.64 10.36
CA THR A 134 -5.70 -3.73 9.40
C THR A 134 -4.19 -3.85 9.17
N CYS A 135 -3.47 -2.74 8.96
CA CYS A 135 -2.00 -2.72 8.92
C CYS A 135 -1.38 -3.39 10.15
N ALA A 136 -1.79 -2.99 11.36
CA ALA A 136 -1.30 -3.57 12.61
C ALA A 136 -1.57 -5.07 12.68
N SER A 137 -2.76 -5.52 12.24
CA SER A 137 -3.08 -6.95 12.22
C SER A 137 -2.18 -7.76 11.29
N TRP A 138 -1.63 -7.14 10.23
CA TRP A 138 -0.65 -7.77 9.33
C TRP A 138 0.76 -7.69 9.88
N ALA A 139 1.16 -6.53 10.41
CA ALA A 139 2.50 -6.29 10.94
C ALA A 139 2.91 -7.32 12.01
N VAL A 140 1.98 -7.79 12.85
CA VAL A 140 2.27 -8.85 13.86
C VAL A 140 2.70 -10.20 13.24
N ARG A 141 2.51 -10.40 11.94
CA ARG A 141 2.87 -11.62 11.19
C ARG A 141 4.12 -11.43 10.33
N LEU A 142 4.66 -10.22 10.28
CA LEU A 142 5.71 -9.81 9.35
C LEU A 142 7.00 -9.45 10.09
N HIS A 143 8.10 -9.43 9.34
CA HIS A 143 9.39 -8.97 9.83
C HIS A 143 9.50 -7.45 9.71
N PRO A 144 10.12 -6.77 10.70
CA PRO A 144 10.32 -5.33 10.65
C PRO A 144 11.41 -4.91 9.66
N GLU A 145 12.33 -5.83 9.31
CA GLU A 145 13.46 -5.60 8.43
C GLU A 145 13.37 -6.51 7.20
N PRO A 146 13.93 -6.08 6.05
CA PRO A 146 13.95 -6.91 4.85
C PRO A 146 14.70 -8.22 5.13
N PRO A 147 14.25 -9.34 4.54
CA PRO A 147 15.02 -10.56 4.57
C PRO A 147 16.38 -10.34 3.92
N ASP A 148 17.40 -11.09 4.37
CA ASP A 148 18.75 -10.99 3.81
C ASP A 148 18.69 -11.02 2.28
N PRO A 149 19.36 -10.06 1.59
CA PRO A 149 19.30 -10.00 0.15
C PRO A 149 19.78 -11.33 -0.43
N ARG A 150 19.04 -11.86 -1.39
CA ARG A 150 19.58 -12.91 -2.26
C ARG A 150 20.92 -12.37 -2.84
N PRO A 151 21.92 -13.23 -3.08
CA PRO A 151 23.26 -12.79 -3.51
C PRO A 151 23.31 -11.94 -4.79
N ASP A 152 22.21 -11.75 -5.50
CA ASP A 152 22.18 -11.07 -6.79
C ASP A 152 21.37 -9.75 -6.73
N THR A 153 22.09 -8.70 -6.35
CA THR A 153 22.02 -7.29 -6.81
C THR A 153 20.75 -6.44 -6.53
N HIS A 154 20.98 -5.34 -5.78
CA HIS A 154 20.07 -4.24 -5.40
C HIS A 154 19.35 -3.52 -6.57
N PRO A 155 18.21 -2.84 -6.29
CA PRO A 155 18.29 -1.48 -5.70
C PRO A 155 17.44 -1.28 -4.43
N GLY A 156 17.83 -0.28 -3.62
CA GLY A 156 17.18 0.09 -2.36
C GLY A 156 15.84 0.83 -2.53
N LEU A 157 15.15 1.05 -1.40
CA LEU A 157 13.82 1.69 -1.26
C LEU A 157 13.57 2.95 -2.13
N ALA A 158 14.61 3.68 -2.53
CA ALA A 158 14.51 4.84 -3.42
C ALA A 158 14.17 4.50 -4.89
N GLU A 159 14.27 3.24 -5.30
CA GLU A 159 14.00 2.77 -6.68
C GLU A 159 12.75 1.92 -6.82
N ILE A 160 12.02 1.64 -5.73
CA ILE A 160 10.63 1.18 -5.83
C ILE A 160 9.80 2.40 -6.22
N GLY A 161 9.85 2.75 -7.50
CA GLY A 161 8.97 3.78 -8.05
C GLY A 161 7.53 3.33 -7.79
N SER A 162 6.70 4.21 -7.24
CA SER A 162 5.30 3.90 -6.96
C SER A 162 4.45 3.56 -8.19
N GLY A 163 5.04 3.50 -9.38
CA GLY A 163 4.48 2.77 -10.51
C GLY A 163 4.24 1.28 -10.22
N ALA A 164 4.82 0.70 -9.18
CA ALA A 164 4.43 -0.60 -8.62
C ALA A 164 3.10 -0.54 -7.84
N PHE A 165 2.77 0.61 -7.23
CA PHE A 165 1.56 0.82 -6.43
C PHE A 165 0.36 1.32 -7.26
N LEU A 166 0.59 1.93 -8.43
CA LEU A 166 -0.44 2.64 -9.20
C LEU A 166 -1.03 1.87 -10.40
N ARG A 167 -0.85 0.55 -10.50
CA ARG A 167 -1.37 -0.23 -11.65
C ARG A 167 -2.74 -0.84 -11.36
N CYS A 168 -3.77 0.00 -11.43
CA CYS A 168 -5.16 -0.40 -11.67
C CYS A 168 -5.47 -0.40 -13.18
#